data_AF-A0A182HK03-F1
#
_entry.id   AF-A0A182HK03-F1
#
_cell.length_a   1.000
_cell.length_b   1.000
_cell.length_c   1.000
_cell.angle_alpha   90.00
_cell.angle_beta   90.00
_cell.angle_gamma   90.00
#
_symmetry.space_group_name_H-M   'P 1'
#
loop_
_entity.id
_entity.type
_entity.pdbx_description
1 polymer ?
#
loop_
_entity_poly.entity_id
_entity_poly.type
_entity_poly.pdbx_seq_one_letter_code
_entity_poly.pdbx_strand_id
1 'polypeptide(L)'
;MELTDPIFFRKYEDDSVLGFRCKGILLNHNTLETFKNCDKKALLKIEAIKLYSDLLNQESIQSSSDLVKFCLLSFADLKKYKFYHWFAFPAPTELIFKYDDEKTITSISEERLRSCIVQFLYRKPTPNEPFFIYHVNEGIKLISEYIQHHNKLANFREQDLNNLYFCCYDPSGHNISSPPGWQLRQFLTYLVITSPALAEQGIKCIRITGGTASELQFSEMRIFLPKHVSNVNSLSSWVGWESDESGKYLPRLTSLNNSMSPKR
;
A
#
# COMPACT_ATOMS: atom_id res chain seq x y z
N MET A 1 -12.03 -36.40 11.35
CA MET A 1 -12.83 -35.33 10.73
C MET A 1 -11.93 -34.12 10.70
N GLU A 2 -11.07 -34.06 9.69
CA GLU A 2 -10.03 -33.04 9.54
C GLU A 2 -10.67 -31.72 9.12
N LEU A 3 -10.43 -30.66 9.90
CA LEU A 3 -10.77 -29.29 9.52
C LEU A 3 -9.77 -28.84 8.47
N THR A 4 -10.13 -29.03 7.20
CA THR A 4 -9.38 -28.54 6.04
C THR A 4 -9.65 -27.05 5.82
N ASP A 5 -8.55 -26.31 5.65
CA ASP A 5 -8.39 -24.96 5.11
C ASP A 5 -9.06 -23.76 5.82
N PRO A 6 -8.28 -22.91 6.55
CA PRO A 6 -8.70 -21.56 6.88
C PRO A 6 -8.85 -20.73 5.59
N ILE A 7 -10.01 -20.08 5.44
CA ILE A 7 -10.40 -19.20 4.32
C ILE A 7 -9.33 -18.15 3.95
N PHE A 8 -8.46 -17.78 4.90
CA PHE A 8 -7.31 -16.88 4.68
C PHE A 8 -6.32 -17.36 3.60
N PHE A 9 -6.29 -18.65 3.26
CA PHE A 9 -5.38 -19.22 2.25
C PHE A 9 -6.02 -19.44 0.87
N ARG A 10 -7.32 -19.15 0.70
CA ARG A 10 -7.97 -19.24 -0.62
C ARG A 10 -7.92 -17.91 -1.37
N LYS A 11 -7.83 -18.01 -2.70
CA LYS A 11 -8.06 -16.90 -3.64
C LYS A 11 -9.54 -16.49 -3.51
N TYR A 12 -9.82 -15.44 -2.75
CA TYR A 12 -11.17 -14.87 -2.61
C TYR A 12 -11.47 -13.95 -3.80
N GLU A 13 -12.49 -14.29 -4.60
CA GLU A 13 -13.00 -13.47 -5.71
C GLU A 13 -14.31 -12.82 -5.25
N ASP A 14 -14.22 -11.59 -4.78
CA ASP A 14 -15.38 -10.72 -4.59
C ASP A 14 -15.40 -9.72 -5.75
N ASP A 15 -16.35 -9.94 -6.66
CA ASP A 15 -16.60 -9.07 -7.83
C ASP A 15 -17.33 -7.78 -7.46
N SER A 16 -17.73 -7.57 -6.19
CA SER A 16 -18.66 -6.51 -5.78
C SER A 16 -18.01 -5.27 -5.15
N VAL A 17 -16.72 -5.31 -4.78
CA VAL A 17 -16.03 -4.15 -4.19
C VAL A 17 -14.72 -3.86 -4.90
N LEU A 18 -14.55 -2.63 -5.36
CA LEU A 18 -13.33 -2.17 -6.00
C LEU A 18 -12.23 -1.96 -4.94
N GLY A 19 -11.45 -3.00 -4.75
CA GLY A 19 -10.28 -3.03 -3.91
C GLY A 19 -9.13 -3.73 -4.62
N PHE A 20 -7.97 -3.74 -3.97
CA PHE A 20 -6.83 -4.50 -4.43
C PHE A 20 -6.39 -5.46 -3.33
N ARG A 21 -5.88 -6.61 -3.74
CA ARG A 21 -5.33 -7.63 -2.86
C ARG A 21 -3.91 -7.22 -2.47
N CYS A 22 -3.70 -6.97 -1.19
CA CYS A 22 -2.39 -6.76 -0.61
C CYS A 22 -1.89 -8.01 0.12
N LYS A 23 -0.57 -8.11 0.31
CA LYS A 23 0.06 -9.21 1.06
C LYS A 23 0.56 -8.66 2.40
N GLY A 24 0.36 -9.44 3.46
CA GLY A 24 0.85 -9.09 4.79
C GLY A 24 1.32 -10.30 5.58
N ILE A 25 1.84 -10.03 6.78
CA ILE A 25 2.31 -11.06 7.71
C ILE A 25 1.49 -11.05 9.00
N LEU A 26 1.15 -12.25 9.50
CA LEU A 26 0.53 -12.45 10.80
C LEU A 26 1.58 -12.92 11.80
N LEU A 27 1.79 -12.14 12.86
CA LEU A 27 2.75 -12.37 13.92
C LEU A 27 1.98 -12.72 15.19
N ASN A 28 1.65 -14.00 15.35
CA ASN A 28 0.88 -14.46 16.49
C ASN A 28 1.77 -14.89 17.66
N HIS A 29 1.56 -14.27 18.82
CA HIS A 29 2.16 -14.68 20.07
C HIS A 29 1.32 -15.77 20.77
N ASN A 30 1.98 -16.68 21.47
CA ASN A 30 1.33 -17.77 22.19
C ASN A 30 0.82 -17.36 23.58
N THR A 31 1.42 -16.34 24.19
CA THR A 31 1.02 -15.87 25.54
C THR A 31 0.74 -14.37 25.53
N LEU A 32 -0.20 -13.94 26.38
CA LEU A 32 -0.52 -12.51 26.55
C LEU A 32 0.70 -11.72 27.02
N GLU A 33 1.56 -12.32 27.84
CA GLU A 33 2.77 -11.70 28.36
C GLU A 33 3.78 -11.41 27.24
N THR A 34 4.07 -12.39 26.38
CA THR A 34 4.98 -12.19 25.24
C THR A 34 4.41 -11.18 24.24
N PHE A 35 3.09 -11.19 24.03
CA PHE A 35 2.42 -10.17 23.23
C PHE A 35 2.58 -8.77 23.80
N LYS A 36 2.36 -8.57 25.11
CA LYS A 36 2.48 -7.26 25.76
C LYS A 36 3.92 -6.75 25.75
N ASN A 37 4.86 -7.61 26.12
CA ASN A 37 6.25 -7.25 26.38
C ASN A 37 7.13 -7.21 25.12
N CYS A 38 6.66 -7.69 23.96
CA CYS A 38 7.47 -7.60 22.74
C CYS A 38 7.70 -6.14 22.31
N ASP A 39 8.93 -5.85 21.87
CA ASP A 39 9.28 -4.54 21.34
C ASP A 39 8.62 -4.34 19.97
N LYS A 40 7.50 -3.63 19.96
CA LYS A 40 6.67 -3.37 18.77
C LYS A 40 7.42 -2.57 17.71
N LYS A 41 8.37 -1.71 18.13
CA LYS A 41 9.15 -0.88 17.20
C LYS A 41 10.22 -1.72 16.51
N ALA A 42 10.97 -2.51 17.29
CA ALA A 42 11.97 -3.41 16.74
C ALA A 42 11.33 -4.47 15.83
N LEU A 43 10.21 -5.07 16.27
CA LEU A 43 9.46 -6.04 15.49
C LEU A 43 8.97 -5.45 14.16
N LEU A 44 8.35 -4.27 14.17
CA LEU A 44 7.89 -3.62 12.93
C LEU A 44 9.07 -3.34 11.97
N LYS A 45 10.20 -2.86 12.49
CA LYS A 45 11.41 -2.61 11.69
C LYS A 45 11.93 -3.88 11.03
N ILE A 46 12.09 -4.96 11.80
CA ILE A 46 12.62 -6.24 11.29
C ILE A 46 11.73 -6.75 10.15
N GLU A 47 10.42 -6.76 10.35
CA GLU A 47 9.48 -7.27 9.35
C GLU A 47 9.39 -6.34 8.14
N ALA A 48 9.43 -5.02 8.33
CA ALA A 48 9.47 -4.07 7.23
C ALA A 48 10.70 -4.27 6.35
N ILE A 49 11.89 -4.30 6.95
CA ILE A 49 13.15 -4.54 6.21
C ILE A 49 13.05 -5.85 5.42
N LYS A 50 12.59 -6.93 6.07
CA LYS A 50 12.41 -8.23 5.41
C LYS A 50 11.47 -8.15 4.21
N LEU A 51 10.29 -7.54 4.38
CA LEU A 51 9.30 -7.38 3.31
C LEU A 51 9.87 -6.64 2.09
N TYR A 52 10.62 -5.56 2.31
CA TYR A 52 11.26 -4.81 1.23
C TYR A 52 12.46 -5.56 0.63
N SER A 53 13.26 -6.27 1.43
CA SER A 53 14.34 -7.11 0.92
C SER A 53 13.81 -8.24 0.04
N ASP A 54 12.77 -8.95 0.48
CA ASP A 54 12.13 -10.02 -0.29
C ASP A 54 11.55 -9.49 -1.62
N LEU A 55 10.96 -8.29 -1.60
CA LEU A 55 10.47 -7.61 -2.80
C LEU A 55 11.62 -7.29 -3.78
N LEU A 56 12.69 -6.69 -3.27
CA LEU A 56 13.84 -6.23 -4.07
C LEU A 56 14.73 -7.37 -4.59
N ASN A 57 14.60 -8.57 -4.03
CA ASN A 57 15.29 -9.78 -4.50
C ASN A 57 14.63 -10.39 -5.75
N GLN A 58 13.41 -9.96 -6.11
CA GLN A 58 12.76 -10.32 -7.38
C GLN A 58 13.39 -9.53 -8.54
N GLU A 59 13.26 -9.98 -9.79
CA GLU A 59 13.74 -9.19 -10.94
C GLU A 59 12.95 -7.87 -11.10
N SER A 60 11.64 -7.95 -10.96
CA SER A 60 10.70 -6.84 -10.90
C SER A 60 9.46 -7.29 -10.13
N ILE A 61 8.64 -6.33 -9.70
CA ILE A 61 7.35 -6.61 -9.09
C ILE A 61 6.41 -7.29 -10.08
N GLN A 62 5.65 -8.27 -9.60
CA GLN A 62 4.64 -8.95 -10.42
C GLN A 62 3.36 -8.12 -10.53
N SER A 63 3.06 -7.36 -9.48
CA SER A 63 1.94 -6.43 -9.44
C SER A 63 2.23 -5.27 -8.50
N SER A 64 1.74 -4.08 -8.77
CA SER A 64 1.92 -2.92 -7.88
C SER A 64 1.24 -3.08 -6.52
N SER A 65 0.29 -4.00 -6.36
CA SER A 65 -0.27 -4.31 -5.04
C SER A 65 0.73 -5.01 -4.13
N ASP A 66 1.80 -5.60 -4.67
CA ASP A 66 2.89 -6.15 -3.87
C ASP A 66 3.62 -5.06 -3.08
N LEU A 67 3.45 -3.79 -3.43
CA LEU A 67 4.00 -2.64 -2.70
C LEU A 67 3.21 -2.31 -1.44
N VAL A 68 1.92 -2.69 -1.39
CA VAL A 68 1.09 -2.45 -0.21
C VAL A 68 1.28 -3.61 0.75
N LYS A 69 2.08 -3.38 1.79
CA LYS A 69 2.33 -4.36 2.85
C LYS A 69 1.64 -3.97 4.14
N PHE A 70 1.31 -4.98 4.93
CA PHE A 70 0.85 -4.82 6.31
C PHE A 70 1.42 -5.91 7.21
N CYS A 71 1.52 -5.61 8.50
CA CYS A 71 1.82 -6.56 9.56
C CYS A 71 0.63 -6.59 10.52
N LEU A 72 0.22 -7.78 10.93
CA LEU A 72 -0.81 -8.00 11.93
C LEU A 72 -0.17 -8.70 13.13
N LEU A 73 -0.01 -7.98 14.23
CA LEU A 73 0.45 -8.57 15.48
C LEU A 73 -0.75 -9.05 16.28
N SER A 74 -0.72 -10.29 16.79
CA SER A 74 -1.86 -10.86 17.50
C SER A 74 -1.51 -11.71 18.70
N PHE A 75 -2.50 -11.90 19.56
CA PHE A 75 -2.56 -12.96 20.57
C PHE A 75 -4.01 -13.45 20.68
N ALA A 76 -4.20 -14.77 20.57
CA ALA A 76 -5.51 -15.41 20.68
C ALA A 76 -5.63 -16.18 22.00
N ASP A 77 -6.48 -15.69 22.91
CA ASP A 77 -6.94 -16.45 24.08
C ASP A 77 -8.12 -17.34 23.66
N LEU A 78 -7.80 -18.52 23.15
CA LEU A 78 -8.78 -19.50 22.70
C LEU A 78 -9.65 -20.04 23.85
N LYS A 79 -9.22 -19.93 25.11
CA LYS A 79 -10.02 -20.37 26.26
C LYS A 79 -11.16 -19.39 26.54
N LYS A 80 -10.92 -18.10 26.33
CA LYS A 80 -11.91 -17.02 26.56
C LYS A 80 -12.52 -16.47 25.27
N TYR A 81 -12.13 -17.02 24.11
CA TYR A 81 -12.47 -16.50 22.78
C TYR A 81 -12.19 -14.99 22.65
N LYS A 82 -11.04 -14.54 23.20
CA LYS A 82 -10.58 -13.15 23.16
C LYS A 82 -9.37 -13.00 22.25
N PHE A 83 -9.45 -12.10 21.29
CA PHE A 83 -8.46 -11.92 20.24
C PHE A 83 -7.91 -10.50 20.31
N TYR A 84 -6.66 -10.39 20.73
CA TYR A 84 -5.90 -9.15 20.73
C TYR A 84 -5.20 -9.03 19.39
N HIS A 85 -5.32 -7.90 18.73
CA HIS A 85 -4.71 -7.69 17.42
C HIS A 85 -4.34 -6.23 17.20
N TRP A 86 -3.32 -5.97 16.40
CA TRP A 86 -2.89 -4.64 16.06
C TRP A 86 -2.31 -4.63 14.64
N PHE A 87 -2.90 -3.83 13.75
CA PHE A 87 -2.40 -3.65 12.40
C PHE A 87 -1.26 -2.64 12.38
N ALA A 88 -0.30 -2.86 11.48
CA ALA A 88 0.70 -1.90 11.09
C ALA A 88 0.87 -1.89 9.57
N PHE A 89 1.09 -0.70 9.01
CA PHE A 89 1.39 -0.49 7.59
C PHE A 89 2.78 0.13 7.48
N PRO A 90 3.85 -0.67 7.34
CA PRO A 90 5.21 -0.18 7.56
C PRO A 90 5.63 0.88 6.55
N ALA A 91 6.06 2.05 7.05
CA ALA A 91 6.70 3.09 6.25
C ALA A 91 7.88 3.70 7.02
N PRO A 92 8.99 4.03 6.35
CA PRO A 92 10.14 4.64 7.00
C PRO A 92 9.87 6.10 7.34
N THR A 93 10.38 6.56 8.48
CA THR A 93 10.19 7.95 8.93
C THR A 93 11.22 8.92 8.34
N GLU A 94 12.38 8.42 7.94
CA GLU A 94 13.47 9.24 7.40
C GLU A 94 13.18 9.76 6.00
N LEU A 95 12.24 9.14 5.28
CA LEU A 95 11.81 9.60 3.96
C LEU A 95 10.74 10.69 4.11
N ILE A 96 11.16 11.94 3.91
CA ILE A 96 10.28 13.10 3.96
C ILE A 96 9.87 13.46 2.54
N PHE A 97 8.58 13.33 2.25
CA PHE A 97 7.96 13.71 0.99
C PHE A 97 7.33 15.10 1.14
N LYS A 98 7.80 16.07 0.37
CA LYS A 98 7.13 17.38 0.27
C LYS A 98 6.13 17.32 -0.86
N TYR A 99 5.00 17.98 -0.73
CA TYR A 99 4.00 18.01 -1.79
C TYR A 99 3.30 19.36 -1.83
N ASP A 100 2.85 19.72 -3.03
CA ASP A 100 2.00 20.88 -3.25
C ASP A 100 0.54 20.55 -2.88
N ASP A 101 -0.30 21.58 -2.74
CA ASP A 101 -1.73 21.38 -2.49
C ASP A 101 -2.38 20.49 -3.56
N GLU A 102 -3.21 19.56 -3.11
CA GLU A 102 -3.99 18.66 -3.96
C GLU A 102 -5.10 19.44 -4.69
N LYS A 103 -5.16 19.30 -6.02
CA LYS A 103 -6.10 20.04 -6.87
C LYS A 103 -6.96 19.07 -7.66
N THR A 104 -8.27 19.32 -7.71
CA THR A 104 -9.19 18.59 -8.59
C THR A 104 -8.79 18.79 -10.04
N ILE A 105 -8.80 17.73 -10.84
CA ILE A 105 -8.62 17.80 -12.29
C ILE A 105 -9.98 18.19 -12.91
N THR A 106 -10.03 19.26 -13.70
CA THR A 106 -11.30 19.80 -14.25
C THR A 106 -11.23 20.23 -15.73
N SER A 107 -10.29 19.71 -16.51
CA SER A 107 -9.95 20.25 -17.86
C SER A 107 -10.30 19.28 -18.98
N ILE A 108 -10.53 19.72 -20.22
CA ILE A 108 -10.90 18.82 -21.34
C ILE A 108 -9.83 17.76 -21.70
N SER A 109 -8.54 18.00 -21.46
CA SER A 109 -7.49 16.97 -21.58
C SER A 109 -7.65 15.78 -20.61
N GLU A 110 -8.56 15.91 -19.63
CA GLU A 110 -8.98 14.89 -18.68
C GLU A 110 -9.81 13.77 -19.31
N GLU A 111 -10.53 14.00 -20.42
CA GLU A 111 -11.43 12.96 -20.96
C GLU A 111 -10.66 11.70 -21.38
N ARG A 112 -9.50 11.87 -22.03
CA ARG A 112 -8.63 10.74 -22.40
C ARG A 112 -8.06 10.06 -21.16
N LEU A 113 -7.55 10.84 -20.20
CA LEU A 113 -7.02 10.33 -18.93
C LEU A 113 -8.08 9.49 -18.20
N ARG A 114 -9.26 10.08 -17.97
CA ARG A 114 -10.41 9.46 -17.31
C ARG A 114 -10.84 8.19 -18.04
N SER A 115 -11.00 8.26 -19.36
CA SER A 115 -11.35 7.10 -20.18
C SER A 115 -10.33 5.97 -20.05
N CYS A 116 -9.03 6.28 -20.15
CA CYS A 116 -7.96 5.30 -19.98
C CYS A 116 -7.95 4.67 -18.58
N ILE A 117 -8.12 5.47 -17.52
CA ILE A 117 -8.13 4.97 -16.14
C ILE A 117 -9.37 4.11 -15.87
N VAL A 118 -10.56 4.57 -16.28
CA VAL A 118 -11.80 3.82 -16.14
C VAL A 118 -11.69 2.48 -16.89
N GLN A 119 -11.26 2.51 -18.15
CA GLN A 119 -11.08 1.28 -18.92
C GLN A 119 -10.09 0.34 -18.25
N PHE A 120 -8.99 0.85 -17.69
CA PHE A 120 -8.02 0.04 -16.98
C PHE A 120 -8.60 -0.57 -15.69
N LEU A 121 -9.13 0.24 -14.78
CA LEU A 121 -9.63 -0.23 -13.48
C LEU A 121 -10.81 -1.21 -13.61
N TYR A 122 -11.64 -1.08 -14.65
CA TYR A 122 -12.83 -1.90 -14.86
C TYR A 122 -12.68 -2.97 -15.94
N ARG A 123 -11.48 -3.15 -16.56
CA ARG A 123 -11.26 -4.27 -17.50
C ARG A 123 -11.41 -5.61 -16.77
N LYS A 124 -11.79 -6.67 -17.50
CA LYS A 124 -11.85 -8.04 -16.97
C LYS A 124 -10.70 -8.89 -17.55
N PRO A 125 -9.94 -9.63 -16.72
CA PRO A 125 -10.00 -9.64 -15.25
C PRO A 125 -9.57 -8.29 -14.65
N THR A 126 -10.20 -7.91 -13.53
CA THR A 126 -9.91 -6.64 -12.82
C THR A 126 -8.43 -6.59 -12.45
N PRO A 127 -7.70 -5.52 -12.81
CA PRO A 127 -6.29 -5.44 -12.51
C PRO A 127 -6.09 -5.28 -11.01
N ASN A 128 -5.13 -5.99 -10.47
CA ASN A 128 -4.74 -5.84 -9.07
C ASN A 128 -3.70 -4.74 -8.91
N GLU A 129 -3.89 -3.59 -9.56
CA GLU A 129 -2.86 -2.56 -9.74
C GLU A 129 -3.26 -1.24 -9.07
N PRO A 130 -3.05 -1.08 -7.74
CA PRO A 130 -3.31 0.19 -7.07
C PRO A 130 -2.40 1.32 -7.53
N PHE A 131 -1.22 1.01 -8.11
CA PHE A 131 -0.31 2.01 -8.64
C PHE A 131 0.05 1.71 -10.09
N PHE A 132 0.02 2.73 -10.93
CA PHE A 132 0.34 2.62 -12.36
C PHE A 132 0.75 3.97 -12.91
N ILE A 133 1.24 4.00 -14.15
CA ILE A 133 1.60 5.24 -14.83
C ILE A 133 0.56 5.54 -15.90
N TYR A 134 0.11 6.79 -15.96
CA TYR A 134 -0.50 7.33 -17.18
C TYR A 134 0.54 8.12 -17.96
N HIS A 135 0.91 7.61 -19.13
CA HIS A 135 1.77 8.28 -20.08
C HIS A 135 0.92 9.08 -21.07
N VAL A 136 1.14 10.40 -21.20
CA VAL A 136 0.29 11.29 -22.01
C VAL A 136 0.13 10.83 -23.46
N ASN A 137 1.18 10.23 -24.03
CA ASN A 137 1.16 9.74 -25.41
C ASN A 137 0.72 8.27 -25.52
N GLU A 138 0.99 7.44 -24.51
CA GLU A 138 0.91 5.97 -24.63
C GLU A 138 -0.22 5.34 -23.81
N GLY A 139 -0.90 6.13 -22.95
CA GLY A 139 -1.96 5.63 -22.08
C GLY A 139 -1.42 4.96 -20.82
N ILE A 140 -2.11 3.91 -20.35
CA ILE A 140 -1.78 3.24 -19.09
C ILE A 140 -0.60 2.29 -19.26
N LYS A 141 0.33 2.36 -18.31
CA LYS A 141 1.52 1.53 -18.20
C LYS A 141 1.67 1.02 -16.78
N LEU A 142 2.19 -0.18 -16.62
CA LEU A 142 2.45 -0.79 -15.32
C LEU A 142 3.75 -0.26 -14.72
N ILE A 143 3.84 -0.24 -13.39
CA ILE A 143 5.08 0.14 -12.69
C ILE A 143 6.23 -0.82 -13.03
N SER A 144 5.94 -2.10 -13.26
CA SER A 144 6.92 -3.12 -13.64
C SER A 144 7.57 -2.87 -15.01
N GLU A 145 6.93 -2.10 -15.89
CA GLU A 145 7.49 -1.72 -17.19
C GLU A 145 8.65 -0.70 -17.04
N TYR A 146 8.65 0.08 -15.97
CA TYR A 146 9.66 1.13 -15.72
C TYR A 146 10.73 0.74 -14.70
N ILE A 147 10.49 -0.30 -13.90
CA ILE A 147 11.31 -0.62 -12.75
C ILE A 147 11.80 -2.07 -12.83
N GLN A 148 13.11 -2.21 -13.02
CA GLN A 148 13.86 -3.45 -12.90
C GLN A 148 14.77 -3.36 -11.67
N HIS A 149 14.70 -4.32 -10.76
CA HIS A 149 15.48 -4.29 -9.51
C HIS A 149 16.96 -4.57 -9.74
N HIS A 150 17.30 -5.37 -10.75
CA HIS A 150 18.68 -5.70 -11.10
C HIS A 150 19.41 -4.54 -11.80
N ASN A 151 18.68 -3.58 -12.39
CA ASN A 151 19.26 -2.42 -13.08
C ASN A 151 18.60 -1.11 -12.65
N LYS A 152 18.71 -0.79 -11.36
CA LYS A 152 18.10 0.42 -10.78
C LYS A 152 18.47 1.72 -11.49
N LEU A 153 19.71 1.83 -11.99
CA LEU A 153 20.21 3.04 -12.65
C LEU A 153 19.51 3.36 -13.97
N ALA A 154 18.91 2.37 -14.64
CA ALA A 154 18.15 2.56 -15.87
C ALA A 154 16.70 3.01 -15.61
N ASN A 155 16.15 2.71 -14.42
CA ASN A 155 14.75 3.00 -14.10
C ASN A 155 14.47 4.50 -14.24
N PHE A 156 13.53 4.84 -15.13
CA PHE A 156 13.12 6.20 -15.52
C PHE A 156 14.21 7.10 -16.13
N ARG A 157 15.43 6.61 -16.38
CA ARG A 157 16.56 7.45 -16.82
C ARG A 157 16.33 8.12 -18.19
N GLU A 158 15.67 7.41 -19.10
CA GLU A 158 15.41 7.86 -20.47
C GLU A 158 13.98 8.39 -20.66
N GLN A 159 13.25 8.59 -19.56
CA GLN A 159 11.85 9.02 -19.59
C GLN A 159 11.74 10.52 -19.36
N ASP A 160 10.90 11.19 -20.16
CA ASP A 160 10.51 12.57 -19.88
C ASP A 160 9.40 12.58 -18.81
N LEU A 161 9.76 12.98 -17.59
CA LEU A 161 8.84 13.03 -16.46
C LEU A 161 7.64 13.97 -16.67
N ASN A 162 7.73 14.92 -17.61
CA ASN A 162 6.58 15.77 -17.96
C ASN A 162 5.47 14.97 -18.66
N ASN A 163 5.79 13.82 -19.24
CA ASN A 163 4.83 12.95 -19.91
C ASN A 163 4.22 11.90 -18.98
N LEU A 164 4.69 11.80 -17.72
CA LEU A 164 4.29 10.77 -16.78
C LEU A 164 3.42 11.33 -15.65
N TYR A 165 2.34 10.60 -15.36
CA TYR A 165 1.53 10.78 -14.16
C TYR A 165 1.53 9.48 -13.37
N PHE A 166 1.98 9.55 -12.12
CA PHE A 166 2.01 8.43 -11.18
C PHE A 166 0.64 8.30 -10.54
N CYS A 167 -0.14 7.34 -10.99
CA CYS A 167 -1.51 7.13 -10.54
C CYS A 167 -1.55 6.24 -9.29
N CYS A 168 -2.35 6.64 -8.31
CA CYS A 168 -2.60 5.91 -7.06
C CYS A 168 -4.11 5.77 -6.84
N TYR A 169 -4.62 4.55 -6.90
CA TYR A 169 -5.98 4.23 -6.46
C TYR A 169 -6.02 4.19 -4.93
N ASP A 170 -6.85 5.06 -4.36
CA ASP A 170 -7.03 5.23 -2.93
C ASP A 170 -8.46 4.87 -2.51
N PRO A 171 -8.70 3.61 -2.08
CA PRO A 171 -10.03 3.18 -1.68
C PRO A 171 -10.50 3.81 -0.36
N SER A 172 -9.60 4.46 0.40
CA SER A 172 -9.92 5.09 1.67
C SER A 172 -10.52 6.49 1.54
N GLY A 173 -10.35 7.13 0.38
CA GLY A 173 -10.86 8.47 0.12
C GLY A 173 -12.32 8.43 -0.30
N HIS A 174 -13.22 8.99 0.52
CA HIS A 174 -14.59 9.31 0.09
C HIS A 174 -14.71 10.71 -0.51
N ASN A 175 -13.70 11.58 -0.28
CA ASN A 175 -13.60 12.91 -0.89
C ASN A 175 -12.13 13.38 -0.97
N ILE A 176 -11.88 14.37 -1.83
CA ILE A 176 -10.57 15.00 -2.05
C ILE A 176 -10.01 15.73 -0.81
N SER A 177 -10.87 16.07 0.16
CA SER A 177 -10.45 16.74 1.40
C SER A 177 -9.82 15.80 2.42
N SER A 178 -9.98 14.49 2.23
CA SER A 178 -9.28 13.49 3.05
C SER A 178 -7.80 13.45 2.68
N PRO A 179 -6.87 13.33 3.65
CA PRO A 179 -5.47 13.09 3.34
C PRO A 179 -5.27 11.85 2.47
N PRO A 180 -4.25 11.80 1.59
CA PRO A 180 -3.95 10.61 0.81
C PRO A 180 -3.74 9.37 1.69
N GLY A 181 -4.25 8.23 1.21
CA GLY A 181 -4.12 6.95 1.89
C GLY A 181 -2.68 6.56 2.17
N TRP A 182 -2.46 5.86 3.29
CA TRP A 182 -1.14 5.52 3.79
C TRP A 182 -0.29 4.66 2.82
N GLN A 183 -0.95 3.90 1.95
CA GLN A 183 -0.31 3.09 0.91
C GLN A 183 0.57 3.93 -0.05
N LEU A 184 0.25 5.21 -0.24
CA LEU A 184 1.07 6.12 -1.05
C LEU A 184 2.50 6.21 -0.49
N ARG A 185 2.68 6.22 0.83
CA ARG A 185 4.03 6.24 1.44
C ARG A 185 4.85 4.99 1.09
N GLN A 186 4.21 3.82 1.02
CA GLN A 186 4.89 2.58 0.65
C GLN A 186 5.32 2.60 -0.82
N PHE A 187 4.44 3.10 -1.70
CA PHE A 187 4.78 3.30 -3.11
C PHE A 187 5.93 4.29 -3.30
N LEU A 188 5.87 5.47 -2.67
CA LEU A 188 6.94 6.47 -2.77
C LEU A 188 8.27 5.95 -2.20
N THR A 189 8.23 5.18 -1.11
CA THR A 189 9.42 4.50 -0.56
C THR A 189 10.04 3.57 -1.58
N TYR A 190 9.22 2.77 -2.26
CA TYR A 190 9.67 1.88 -3.32
C TYR A 190 10.33 2.64 -4.48
N LEU A 191 9.74 3.76 -4.94
CA LEU A 191 10.35 4.62 -5.97
C LEU A 191 11.72 5.18 -5.52
N VAL A 192 11.80 5.69 -4.30
CA VAL A 192 13.06 6.23 -3.73
C VAL A 192 14.17 5.17 -3.68
N ILE A 193 13.82 3.90 -3.46
CA ILE A 193 14.81 2.82 -3.38
C ILE A 193 15.22 2.32 -4.76
N THR A 194 14.28 2.24 -5.69
CA THR A 194 14.46 1.55 -6.97
C THR A 194 14.82 2.47 -8.13
N SER A 195 14.60 3.79 -8.01
CA SER A 195 14.71 4.71 -9.13
C SER A 195 15.57 5.93 -8.79
N PRO A 196 16.92 5.80 -8.82
CA PRO A 196 17.85 6.91 -8.62
C PRO A 196 17.58 8.13 -9.52
N ALA A 197 17.07 7.92 -10.74
CA ALA A 197 16.73 9.01 -11.67
C ALA A 197 15.61 9.92 -11.16
N LEU A 198 14.78 9.45 -10.22
CA LEU A 198 13.70 10.23 -9.62
C LEU A 198 14.14 10.96 -8.33
N ALA A 199 15.36 10.75 -7.86
CA ALA A 199 15.84 11.36 -6.62
C ALA A 199 15.84 12.90 -6.72
N GLU A 200 15.31 13.55 -5.68
CA GLU A 200 15.21 15.01 -5.59
C GLU A 200 14.37 15.64 -6.73
N GLN A 201 13.59 14.84 -7.46
CA GLN A 201 12.66 15.31 -8.49
C GLN A 201 11.24 15.47 -7.94
N GLY A 202 10.47 16.37 -8.55
CA GLY A 202 9.04 16.51 -8.32
C GLY A 202 8.23 15.72 -9.35
N ILE A 203 7.56 14.64 -8.94
CA ILE A 203 6.70 13.80 -9.78
C ILE A 203 5.24 14.30 -9.74
N LYS A 204 4.51 14.12 -10.84
CA LYS A 204 3.06 14.36 -10.89
C LYS A 204 2.33 13.12 -10.41
N CYS A 205 1.57 13.24 -9.34
CA CYS A 205 0.79 12.15 -8.76
C CYS A 205 -0.70 12.40 -9.01
N ILE A 206 -1.39 11.43 -9.60
CA ILE A 206 -2.85 11.43 -9.70
C ILE A 206 -3.39 10.50 -8.63
N ARG A 207 -4.18 11.04 -7.71
CA ARG A 207 -4.95 10.23 -6.76
C ARG A 207 -6.34 9.98 -7.34
N ILE A 208 -6.79 8.74 -7.22
CA ILE A 208 -8.06 8.25 -7.76
C ILE A 208 -8.86 7.71 -6.59
N THR A 209 -10.06 8.24 -6.38
CA THR A 209 -10.98 7.82 -5.30
C THR A 209 -12.36 7.49 -5.86
N GLY A 210 -13.19 6.79 -5.09
CA GLY A 210 -14.56 6.39 -5.49
C GLY A 210 -14.69 4.88 -5.74
N GLY A 211 -15.89 4.33 -5.55
CA GLY A 211 -16.14 2.89 -5.61
C GLY A 211 -16.65 2.39 -6.97
N THR A 212 -17.27 3.27 -7.76
CA THR A 212 -17.86 2.94 -9.06
C THR A 212 -17.32 3.84 -10.18
N ALA A 213 -17.49 3.41 -11.45
CA ALA A 213 -16.91 4.12 -12.60
C ALA A 213 -17.46 5.55 -12.72
N SER A 214 -18.73 5.73 -12.34
CA SER A 214 -19.41 7.02 -12.25
C SER A 214 -18.97 7.87 -11.06
N GLU A 215 -18.52 7.25 -9.98
CA GLU A 215 -18.08 7.92 -8.75
C GLU A 215 -16.60 8.29 -8.75
N LEU A 216 -15.82 7.81 -9.72
CA LEU A 216 -14.39 8.10 -9.75
C LEU A 216 -14.12 9.61 -9.77
N GLN A 217 -13.33 10.05 -8.81
CA GLN A 217 -12.80 11.40 -8.68
C GLN A 217 -11.29 11.37 -8.89
N PHE A 218 -10.77 12.42 -9.51
CA PHE A 218 -9.36 12.57 -9.85
C PHE A 218 -8.81 13.86 -9.28
N SER A 219 -7.67 13.76 -8.63
CA SER A 219 -6.93 14.89 -8.11
C SER A 219 -5.46 14.76 -8.44
N GLU A 220 -4.81 15.88 -8.67
CA GLU A 220 -3.40 15.97 -8.98
C GLU A 220 -2.66 16.69 -7.85
N MET A 221 -1.48 16.18 -7.52
CA MET A 221 -0.51 16.87 -6.69
C MET A 221 0.89 16.61 -7.22
N ARG A 222 1.79 17.57 -6.99
CA ARG A 222 3.21 17.35 -7.21
C ARG A 222 3.85 16.86 -5.93
N ILE A 223 4.59 15.75 -6.00
CA ILE A 223 5.30 15.17 -4.86
C ILE A 223 6.80 15.23 -5.13
N PHE A 224 7.54 15.87 -4.24
CA PHE A 224 9.00 15.93 -4.28
C PHE A 224 9.60 14.77 -3.50
N LEU A 225 10.34 13.94 -4.23
CA LEU A 225 11.02 12.78 -3.65
C LEU A 225 12.32 13.21 -2.95
N PRO A 226 12.70 12.55 -1.84
CA PRO A 226 13.98 12.79 -1.18
C PRO A 226 15.16 12.22 -2.00
N LYS A 227 16.35 12.27 -1.40
CA LYS A 227 17.55 11.61 -1.94
C LYS A 227 17.31 10.11 -2.09
N HIS A 228 17.99 9.53 -3.10
CA HIS A 228 18.00 8.09 -3.34
C HIS A 228 18.49 7.32 -2.12
N VAL A 229 17.83 6.19 -1.82
CA VAL A 229 18.26 5.25 -0.77
C VAL A 229 18.60 3.91 -1.41
N SER A 230 19.87 3.56 -1.45
CA SER A 230 20.33 2.34 -2.14
C SER A 230 20.00 1.05 -1.39
N ASN A 231 19.90 1.11 -0.06
CA ASN A 231 19.71 -0.05 0.80
C ASN A 231 18.65 0.23 1.88
N VAL A 232 17.59 -0.58 1.90
CA VAL A 232 16.51 -0.48 2.89
C VAL A 232 17.02 -0.66 4.33
N ASN A 233 18.11 -1.40 4.54
CA ASN A 233 18.72 -1.58 5.86
C ASN A 233 19.29 -0.28 6.46
N SER A 234 19.52 0.74 5.63
CA SER A 234 19.94 2.07 6.12
C SER A 234 18.82 2.84 6.81
N LEU A 235 17.56 2.45 6.60
CA LEU A 235 16.39 3.07 7.23
C LEU A 235 16.23 2.52 8.64
N SER A 236 16.39 3.40 9.63
CA SER A 236 16.56 3.04 11.03
C SER A 236 15.24 2.97 11.79
N SER A 237 14.22 3.71 11.34
CA SER A 237 12.97 3.93 12.04
C SER A 237 11.77 3.70 11.13
N TRP A 238 10.85 2.85 11.59
CA TRP A 238 9.67 2.43 10.85
C TRP A 238 8.42 2.67 11.70
N VAL A 239 7.38 3.20 11.07
CA VAL A 239 6.08 3.53 11.69
C VAL A 239 4.93 2.93 10.89
N GLY A 240 3.72 3.09 11.40
CA GLY A 240 2.49 2.65 10.72
C GLY A 240 1.55 1.82 11.57
N TRP A 241 1.81 1.65 12.87
CA TRP A 241 0.85 1.07 13.80
C TRP A 241 -0.47 1.86 13.75
N GLU A 242 -1.57 1.14 13.63
CA GLU A 242 -2.91 1.73 13.56
C GLU A 242 -3.26 2.40 14.90
N SER A 243 -3.87 3.59 14.85
CA SER A 243 -4.48 4.20 16.03
C SER A 243 -5.92 3.71 16.21
N ASP A 244 -6.40 3.68 17.44
CA ASP A 244 -7.83 3.51 17.71
C ASP A 244 -8.64 4.76 17.31
N GLU A 245 -9.97 4.69 17.47
CA GLU A 245 -10.89 5.80 17.18
C GLU A 245 -10.62 7.06 18.03
N SER A 246 -9.89 6.93 19.14
CA SER A 246 -9.48 8.04 20.00
C SER A 246 -8.08 8.60 19.65
N GLY A 247 -7.45 8.10 18.58
CA GLY A 247 -6.12 8.49 18.15
C GLY A 247 -4.98 7.88 18.98
N LYS A 248 -5.28 6.89 19.84
CA LYS A 248 -4.26 6.23 20.66
C LYS A 248 -3.69 5.01 19.94
N TYR A 249 -2.38 4.83 20.03
CA TYR A 249 -1.68 3.69 19.47
C TYR A 249 -1.73 2.50 20.42
N LEU A 250 -2.82 1.73 20.35
CA LEU A 250 -3.06 0.57 21.21
C LEU A 250 -3.64 -0.62 20.42
N PRO A 251 -3.33 -1.87 20.81
CA PRO A 251 -3.99 -3.04 20.25
C PRO A 251 -5.50 -3.03 20.46
N ARG A 252 -6.23 -3.52 19.47
CA ARG A 252 -7.66 -3.80 19.53
C ARG A 252 -7.93 -5.14 20.20
N LEU A 253 -9.06 -5.24 20.90
CA LEU A 253 -9.55 -6.47 21.53
C LEU A 253 -10.93 -6.81 20.96
N THR A 254 -11.04 -7.99 20.35
CA THR A 254 -12.31 -8.55 19.90
C THR A 254 -12.68 -9.75 20.75
N SER A 255 -13.92 -9.80 21.25
CA SER A 255 -14.47 -10.95 21.96
C SER A 255 -15.46 -11.68 21.05
N LEU A 256 -15.17 -12.93 20.72
CA LEU A 256 -16.06 -13.79 19.92
C LEU A 256 -16.83 -14.79 20.79
N ASN A 257 -16.85 -14.57 22.10
CA ASN A 257 -17.47 -15.49 23.06
C ASN A 257 -18.93 -15.82 22.72
N ASN A 258 -19.72 -14.82 22.32
CA ASN A 258 -21.14 -14.99 21.99
C ASN A 258 -21.38 -15.74 20.67
N SER A 259 -20.38 -15.76 19.78
CA SER A 259 -20.48 -16.37 18.45
C SER A 259 -19.82 -17.75 18.38
N MET A 260 -18.80 -17.99 19.20
CA MET A 260 -17.98 -19.21 19.18
C MET A 260 -18.18 -20.12 20.38
N SER A 261 -18.76 -19.63 21.49
CA SER A 261 -19.10 -20.54 22.58
C SER A 261 -20.16 -21.53 22.11
N PRO A 262 -19.96 -22.84 22.30
CA PRO A 262 -21.05 -23.79 22.14
C PRO A 262 -22.22 -23.30 22.99
N LYS A 263 -23.42 -23.18 22.40
CA LYS A 263 -24.63 -22.97 23.20
C LYS A 263 -24.65 -24.08 24.26
N ARG A 264 -24.70 -23.69 25.53
CA ARG A 264 -24.87 -24.64 26.63
C ARG A 264 -26.18 -25.39 26.50
#